data_AF-A0ABD4ZMW5-F1
#
_entry.id   AF-A0ABD4ZMW5-F1
#
_cell.length_a   1.000
_cell.length_b   1.000
_cell.length_c   1.000
_cell.angle_alpha   90.00
_cell.angle_beta   90.00
_cell.angle_gamma   90.00
#
_symmetry.space_group_name_H-M   'P 1'
#
loop_
_entity.id
_entity.type
_entity.pdbx_description
1 polymer ?
#
loop_
_entity_poly.entity_id
_entity_poly.type
_entity_poly.pdbx_seq_one_letter_code
_entity_poly.pdbx_strand_id
1 'polypeptide(L)' 'SVKKPLKYYDNNVSGMISLLQAMDDAKVKYLVFSSSAATYGIPKTLPITEDTPLDPINPYGETKMMMEKIMHWADKADG' A
#
# COMPACT_ATOMS: atom_id res chain seq x y z
N SER A 1 5.62 15.76 -5.72
CA SER A 1 4.93 14.56 -5.20
C SER A 1 3.41 14.69 -5.39
N VAL A 2 2.72 15.61 -4.69
CA VAL A 2 1.26 15.85 -4.81
C VAL A 2 0.79 16.36 -6.20
N LYS A 3 1.70 16.90 -7.02
CA LYS A 3 1.36 17.61 -8.28
C LYS A 3 0.93 16.71 -9.45
N LYS A 4 1.08 15.39 -9.37
CA LYS A 4 0.69 14.43 -10.43
C LYS A 4 0.13 13.14 -9.81
N PRO A 5 -1.03 13.19 -9.15
CA PRO A 5 -1.58 12.06 -8.41
C PRO A 5 -1.69 10.81 -9.29
N LEU A 6 -2.25 10.95 -10.51
CA LEU A 6 -2.44 9.82 -11.43
C LEU A 6 -1.16 9.05 -11.74
N LYS A 7 0.00 9.72 -11.84
CA LYS A 7 1.28 9.05 -12.07
C LYS A 7 1.68 8.16 -10.89
N TYR A 8 1.35 8.55 -9.67
CA TYR A 8 1.61 7.72 -8.49
C TYR A 8 0.67 6.53 -8.42
N TYR A 9 -0.61 6.72 -8.74
CA TYR A 9 -1.55 5.60 -8.82
C TYR A 9 -1.12 4.59 -9.88
N ASP A 10 -0.82 5.07 -11.08
CA ASP A 10 -0.37 4.21 -12.19
C ASP A 10 0.89 3.44 -11.81
N ASN A 11 1.91 4.12 -11.28
CA ASN A 11 3.16 3.46 -10.93
C ASN A 11 3.02 2.52 -9.71
N ASN A 12 2.37 2.96 -8.65
CA ASN A 12 2.37 2.23 -7.37
C ASN A 12 1.26 1.18 -7.33
N VAL A 13 0.03 1.55 -7.68
CA VAL A 13 -1.13 0.65 -7.58
C VAL A 13 -1.12 -0.33 -8.74
N SER A 14 -1.02 0.13 -9.99
CA SER A 14 -0.95 -0.79 -11.14
C SER A 14 0.32 -1.64 -11.07
N GLY A 15 1.45 -1.05 -10.65
CA GLY A 15 2.70 -1.79 -10.44
C GLY A 15 2.58 -2.90 -9.39
N MET A 16 1.86 -2.67 -8.28
CA MET A 16 1.59 -3.70 -7.28
C MET A 16 0.73 -4.83 -7.84
N ILE A 17 -0.33 -4.51 -8.58
CA ILE A 17 -1.20 -5.53 -9.21
C ILE A 17 -0.39 -6.41 -10.16
N SER A 18 0.42 -5.80 -11.03
CA SER A 18 1.29 -6.53 -11.95
C SER A 18 2.31 -7.42 -11.23
N LEU A 19 2.88 -6.94 -10.11
CA LEU A 19 3.80 -7.73 -9.29
C LEU A 19 3.12 -8.95 -8.68
N LEU A 20 1.95 -8.77 -8.06
CA LEU A 20 1.20 -9.86 -7.43
C LEU A 20 0.78 -10.92 -8.46
N GLN A 21 0.36 -10.51 -9.67
CA GLN A 21 0.05 -11.45 -10.74
C GLN A 21 1.28 -12.27 -11.15
N ALA A 22 2.43 -11.61 -11.33
CA ALA A 22 3.67 -12.30 -11.68
C ALA A 22 4.16 -13.23 -10.55
N MET A 23 3.94 -12.85 -9.30
CA MET A 23 4.23 -13.69 -8.13
C MET A 23 3.36 -14.96 -8.12
N ASP A 24 2.06 -14.85 -8.42
CA ASP A 24 1.18 -16.03 -8.54
C ASP A 24 1.64 -16.95 -9.69
N ASP A 25 1.93 -16.39 -10.86
CA ASP A 25 2.42 -17.16 -12.01
C ASP A 25 3.72 -17.91 -11.67
N ALA A 26 4.63 -17.27 -10.93
CA ALA A 26 5.90 -17.82 -10.49
C ALA A 26 5.83 -18.64 -9.19
N LYS A 27 4.64 -18.78 -8.58
CA LYS A 27 4.42 -19.46 -7.29
C LYS A 27 5.28 -18.93 -6.15
N VAL A 28 5.48 -17.60 -6.12
CA VAL A 28 6.15 -16.89 -5.02
C VAL A 28 5.12 -16.51 -3.97
N LYS A 29 5.20 -17.11 -2.78
CA LYS A 29 4.21 -16.91 -1.70
C LYS A 29 4.50 -15.70 -0.79
N TYR A 30 5.77 -15.31 -0.64
CA TYR A 30 6.16 -14.34 0.39
C TYR A 30 6.63 -13.03 -0.22
N LEU A 31 6.11 -11.91 0.29
CA LEU A 31 6.49 -10.55 -0.08
C LEU A 31 6.77 -9.72 1.18
N VAL A 32 7.89 -9.00 1.18
CA VAL A 32 8.13 -7.94 2.17
C VAL A 32 7.85 -6.60 1.49
N PHE A 33 6.81 -5.91 1.95
CA PHE A 33 6.42 -4.62 1.41
C PHE A 33 6.94 -3.45 2.26
N SER A 34 7.67 -2.53 1.64
CA SER A 34 8.07 -1.28 2.28
C SER A 34 6.96 -0.24 2.16
N SER A 35 6.13 -0.15 3.21
CA SER A 35 5.12 0.91 3.34
C SER A 35 5.73 2.22 3.86
N SER A 36 4.92 3.12 4.42
CA SER A 36 5.34 4.43 4.91
C SER A 36 4.43 4.95 6.02
N ALA A 37 5.00 5.62 7.02
CA ALA A 37 4.22 6.35 8.02
C ALA A 37 3.31 7.46 7.44
N ALA A 38 3.49 7.81 6.17
CA ALA A 38 2.58 8.69 5.44
C ALA A 38 1.13 8.16 5.34
N THR A 39 0.91 6.86 5.57
CA THR A 39 -0.43 6.25 5.65
C THR A 39 -1.23 6.73 6.86
N TYR A 40 -0.55 7.15 7.94
CA TYR A 40 -1.20 7.67 9.16
C TYR A 40 -1.56 9.16 9.11
N GLY A 41 -1.11 9.90 8.08
CA GLY A 41 -1.42 11.32 7.91
C GLY A 41 -0.95 12.19 9.08
N ILE A 42 -1.90 12.89 9.72
CA ILE A 42 -1.66 13.73 10.90
C ILE A 42 -2.17 12.98 12.14
N PRO A 43 -1.31 12.25 12.87
CA PRO A 43 -1.74 11.44 14.00
C PRO A 43 -2.24 12.33 15.15
N LYS A 44 -3.31 11.89 15.82
CA LYS A 44 -3.88 12.59 16.98
C LYS A 44 -3.07 12.37 18.27
N THR A 45 -2.33 11.27 18.34
CA THR A 45 -1.58 10.81 19.51
C THR A 45 -0.21 10.30 19.09
N LEU A 46 0.77 10.43 19.98
CA LEU A 46 2.11 9.89 19.82
C LEU A 46 2.47 9.04 21.05
N PRO A 47 3.27 7.96 20.89
CA PRO A 47 3.85 7.46 19.64
C PRO A 47 2.79 6.88 18.69
N ILE A 48 3.10 6.84 17.39
CA ILE A 48 2.27 6.14 16.40
C ILE A 48 2.49 4.64 16.60
N THR A 49 1.40 3.89 16.71
CA THR A 49 1.37 2.42 16.67
C THR A 49 0.64 1.94 15.42
N GLU A 50 0.73 0.65 15.11
CA GLU A 50 0.01 0.01 14.01
C GLU A 50 -1.52 0.08 14.14
N ASP A 51 -2.04 0.29 15.36
CA ASP A 51 -3.46 0.54 15.63
C ASP A 51 -3.91 1.97 15.32
N THR A 52 -2.97 2.87 15.01
CA THR A 52 -3.29 4.26 14.66
C THR A 52 -4.12 4.26 13.36
N PRO A 53 -5.24 4.99 13.31
CA PRO A 53 -6.04 5.06 12.10
C PRO A 53 -5.24 5.50 10.88
N LEU A 54 -5.44 4.81 9.76
CA LEU A 54 -4.89 5.21 8.47
C LEU A 54 -5.74 6.35 7.90
N ASP A 55 -5.14 7.53 7.77
CA ASP A 55 -5.79 8.76 7.27
C ASP A 55 -4.80 9.58 6.42
N PRO A 56 -4.35 9.05 5.27
CA PRO A 56 -3.31 9.68 4.47
C PRO A 56 -3.75 11.05 3.92
N ILE A 57 -2.92 12.07 4.13
CA ILE A 57 -3.21 13.45 3.71
C ILE A 57 -2.67 13.82 2.31
N ASN A 58 -2.14 12.83 1.58
CA ASN A 58 -1.58 13.07 0.24
C ASN A 58 -1.66 11.82 -0.66
N PRO A 59 -1.57 11.97 -2.00
CA PRO A 59 -1.69 10.86 -2.93
C PRO A 59 -0.64 9.76 -2.75
N TYR A 60 0.57 10.09 -2.27
CA TYR A 60 1.58 9.07 -2.03
C TYR A 60 1.19 8.15 -0.88
N GLY A 61 0.76 8.71 0.26
CA GLY A 61 0.23 7.96 1.40
C GLY A 61 -0.99 7.13 1.02
N GLU A 62 -1.90 7.69 0.24
CA GLU A 62 -3.10 6.99 -0.26
C GLU A 62 -2.72 5.76 -1.10
N THR A 63 -1.79 5.91 -2.05
CA THR A 63 -1.36 4.76 -2.85
C THR A 63 -0.69 3.66 -2.02
N LYS A 64 0.07 4.01 -0.96
CA LYS A 64 0.68 3.03 -0.05
C LYS A 64 -0.38 2.28 0.76
N MET A 65 -1.36 2.99 1.32
CA MET A 65 -2.50 2.38 2.00
C MET A 65 -3.31 1.45 1.06
N MET A 66 -3.53 1.86 -0.19
CA MET A 66 -4.21 1.01 -1.18
C MET A 66 -3.43 -0.27 -1.48
N MET A 67 -2.10 -0.18 -1.63
CA MET A 67 -1.26 -1.36 -1.84
C MET A 67 -1.34 -2.34 -0.67
N GLU A 68 -1.34 -1.86 0.58
CA GLU A 68 -1.57 -2.69 1.78
C GLU A 68 -2.90 -3.44 1.70
N LYS A 69 -3.99 -2.73 1.33
CA LYS A 69 -5.32 -3.34 1.18
C LYS A 69 -5.36 -4.39 0.06
N ILE A 70 -4.73 -4.11 -1.09
CA ILE A 70 -4.68 -5.05 -2.22
C ILE A 70 -3.97 -6.33 -1.79
N MET A 71 -2.78 -6.23 -1.17
CA MET A 71 -2.03 -7.41 -0.72
C MET A 71 -2.82 -8.20 0.33
N HIS A 72 -3.47 -7.53 1.28
CA HIS A 72 -4.31 -8.19 2.30
C HIS A 72 -5.44 -9.03 1.67
N TRP A 73 -6.10 -8.51 0.64
CA TRP A 73 -7.17 -9.24 -0.03
C TRP A 73 -6.66 -10.35 -0.95
N ALA A 74 -5.51 -10.15 -1.60
CA ALA A 74 -4.85 -11.20 -2.38
C ALA A 74 -4.44 -12.38 -1.48
N ASP A 75 -3.75 -12.09 -0.37
CA ASP A 75 -3.33 -13.09 0.63
C ASP A 75 -4.53 -13.88 1.19
N LYS A 76 -5.62 -13.17 1.54
CA LYS A 76 -6.87 -13.82 1.98
C LYS A 76 -7.51 -14.73 0.96
N ALA A 77 -7.35 -14.47 -0.34
CA ALA A 77 -7.92 -15.29 -1.39
C ALA A 77 -7.08 -16.56 -1.64
N ASP A 78 -5.76 -16.45 -1.52
CA ASP A 78 -4.81 -17.51 -1.87
C ASP A 78 -4.46 -18.47 -0.71
N GLY A 79 -4.66 -18.07 0.56
CA GLY A 79 -4.44 -18.89 1.76
C GLY A 79 -2.97 -19.20 2.06
#